data_AF-A0A2V6RR01-F1
#
_entry.id   AF-A0A2V6RR01-F1
#
_cell.length_a   1.000
_cell.length_b   1.000
_cell.length_c   1.000
_cell.angle_alpha   90.00
_cell.angle_beta   90.00
_cell.angle_gamma   90.00
#
_symmetry.space_group_name_H-M   'P 1'
#
loop_
_entity.id
_entity.type
_entity.pdbx_description
1 polymer ?
#
loop_
_entity_poly.entity_id
_entity_poly.type
_entity_poly.pdbx_seq_one_letter_code
_entity_poly.pdbx_strand_id
1 'polypeptide(L)'
;MASRSRSRTTRSTSSRTRRASARRSAPTCARGSARCPSSPCSSAPNRPSSSACGRCCAAAPSSPSSWRRSGNSFSSTRGWRTPARGPTPTRGRRRPTSRSSRRPRSARRSRSSPTSSWIATADDGRPRPGSVAAIVTLTTDFGTRDAYVAAMKGAILGIARTVQLVDVTHEVAPHDVAEGAFALEAVAPYFPPGTVHVGVVDPGVGTARRGLAVVAAGQVFVGPDNGLFTPFLGGSDWAAFQLVAPEYRLPAVSPTFHGRDVFAPAAAHVAAGLDPSRLGPRVPDPVRLAWPASRRTAQGVAGVVVHVDRFGNLMTSIPAGALAGLGAAAVVAIAGRRLPLVSAYGELPRGGAGALAGGSGRIEIAVREGSAARMFRAGCGTRVVLSRRTTPTTSTTRTTSSRAATSARARRRP
;
A
#
# COMPACT_ATOMS: atom_id res chain seq x y z
N MET A 1 70.67 -30.71 -10.08
CA MET A 1 71.09 -31.87 -10.89
C MET A 1 69.91 -32.83 -10.99
N ALA A 2 69.61 -33.27 -12.23
CA ALA A 2 68.70 -34.36 -12.65
C ALA A 2 67.23 -34.29 -12.16
N SER A 3 66.22 -33.93 -12.96
CA SER A 3 65.73 -34.44 -14.27
C SER A 3 64.94 -35.76 -14.21
N ARG A 4 63.72 -35.71 -14.77
CA ARG A 4 62.95 -36.71 -15.56
C ARG A 4 61.52 -36.87 -14.99
N SER A 5 60.44 -36.37 -15.59
CA SER A 5 59.94 -36.29 -16.98
C SER A 5 59.19 -37.54 -17.48
N ARG A 6 57.94 -37.29 -17.92
CA ARG A 6 57.14 -37.97 -18.97
C ARG A 6 56.48 -39.29 -18.53
N SER A 7 55.27 -39.64 -18.98
CA SER A 7 54.65 -39.40 -20.29
C SER A 7 53.11 -39.51 -20.30
N ARG A 8 52.49 -38.64 -21.12
CA ARG A 8 51.17 -38.77 -21.77
C ARG A 8 51.17 -39.85 -22.85
N THR A 9 50.00 -40.49 -23.06
CA THR A 9 49.34 -40.82 -24.36
C THR A 9 48.01 -41.53 -24.02
N THR A 10 46.77 -41.12 -24.33
CA THR A 10 46.02 -40.75 -25.56
C THR A 10 45.95 -41.80 -26.68
N ARG A 11 44.75 -42.38 -26.88
CA ARG A 11 44.03 -42.73 -28.14
C ARG A 11 42.71 -43.40 -27.72
N SER A 12 41.49 -42.96 -28.06
CA SER A 12 40.81 -42.63 -29.33
C SER A 12 40.47 -43.85 -30.21
N THR A 13 39.18 -44.18 -30.27
CA THR A 13 38.46 -44.87 -31.37
C THR A 13 36.97 -44.59 -31.13
N SER A 14 36.34 -43.64 -31.84
CA SER A 14 35.85 -43.67 -33.23
C SER A 14 34.34 -43.93 -33.28
N SER A 15 33.64 -42.85 -33.58
CA SER A 15 32.33 -42.71 -34.20
C SER A 15 31.91 -43.84 -35.14
N ARG A 16 30.65 -44.26 -35.04
CA ARG A 16 29.94 -44.94 -36.12
C ARG A 16 28.66 -44.16 -36.46
N THR A 17 28.72 -43.55 -37.64
CA THR A 17 27.64 -42.95 -38.41
C THR A 17 26.63 -44.01 -38.86
N ARG A 18 25.33 -43.68 -38.82
CA ARG A 18 24.34 -44.22 -39.76
C ARG A 18 23.48 -43.08 -40.30
N ARG A 19 23.55 -42.94 -41.62
CA ARG A 19 22.71 -42.14 -42.52
C ARG A 19 21.49 -42.95 -42.97
N ALA A 20 20.56 -42.21 -43.58
CA ALA A 20 19.46 -42.61 -44.49
C ALA A 20 18.13 -42.96 -43.80
N SER A 21 16.95 -42.55 -44.29
CA SER A 21 16.56 -41.73 -45.45
C SER A 21 15.06 -41.44 -45.36
N ALA A 22 14.63 -40.42 -46.10
CA ALA A 22 13.27 -39.92 -46.31
C ALA A 22 12.19 -40.95 -46.67
N ARG A 23 10.93 -40.61 -46.33
CA ARG A 23 9.68 -40.77 -47.11
C ARG A 23 8.57 -39.99 -46.38
N ARG A 24 8.10 -38.86 -46.95
CA ARG A 24 6.83 -38.71 -47.71
C ARG A 24 5.62 -39.35 -47.01
N SER A 25 4.64 -38.53 -46.60
CA SER A 25 3.27 -38.51 -47.16
C SER A 25 2.41 -37.45 -46.46
N ALA A 26 1.80 -36.57 -47.26
CA ALA A 26 0.67 -35.73 -46.89
C ALA A 26 -0.63 -36.57 -46.83
N PRO A 27 -1.73 -35.98 -46.36
CA PRO A 27 -2.86 -35.87 -47.27
C PRO A 27 -3.50 -34.47 -47.33
N THR A 28 -4.21 -34.32 -48.44
CA THR A 28 -4.82 -33.16 -49.08
C THR A 28 -6.12 -32.63 -48.45
N CYS A 29 -6.27 -31.32 -48.60
CA CYS A 29 -7.45 -30.52 -48.98
C CYS A 29 -8.84 -30.78 -48.36
N ALA A 30 -9.38 -29.73 -47.73
CA ALA A 30 -10.75 -29.28 -47.94
C ALA A 30 -10.77 -27.75 -48.12
N ARG A 31 -11.63 -27.29 -49.03
CA ARG A 31 -11.69 -25.96 -49.63
C ARG A 31 -12.37 -24.94 -48.70
N GLY A 32 -12.04 -23.66 -48.89
CA GLY A 32 -12.78 -22.54 -48.32
C GLY A 32 -12.21 -21.20 -48.75
N SER A 33 -12.63 -20.73 -49.91
CA SER A 33 -12.22 -19.50 -50.60
C SER A 33 -12.82 -18.24 -49.97
N ALA A 34 -11.99 -17.22 -49.74
CA ALA A 34 -12.29 -15.81 -50.07
C ALA A 34 -11.00 -14.99 -49.98
N ARG A 35 -10.48 -14.57 -51.15
CA ARG A 35 -9.46 -13.52 -51.27
C ARG A 35 -10.19 -12.20 -51.51
N CYS A 36 -9.73 -11.14 -50.85
CA CYS A 36 -9.66 -9.80 -51.42
C CYS A 36 -8.37 -9.11 -50.92
N PRO A 37 -7.76 -8.23 -51.72
CA PRO A 37 -6.31 -8.12 -51.79
C PRO A 37 -5.73 -7.00 -50.92
N SER A 38 -4.46 -7.20 -50.55
CA SER A 38 -3.54 -6.15 -50.11
C SER A 38 -2.96 -5.41 -51.33
N SER A 39 -2.79 -4.09 -51.21
CA SER A 39 -1.60 -3.38 -51.70
C SER A 39 -1.44 -2.00 -51.03
N PRO A 40 -0.20 -1.51 -50.84
CA PRO A 40 0.14 -0.36 -49.96
C PRO A 40 0.54 0.91 -50.75
N CYS A 41 0.56 2.09 -50.10
CA CYS A 41 1.53 3.16 -50.44
C CYS A 41 1.55 4.35 -49.45
N SER A 42 2.76 4.62 -48.92
CA SER A 42 3.46 5.92 -48.77
C SER A 42 2.89 7.13 -48.00
N SER A 43 3.51 7.40 -46.83
CA SER A 43 4.20 8.64 -46.36
C SER A 43 3.68 10.07 -46.66
N ALA A 44 3.19 10.75 -45.57
CA ALA A 44 3.51 12.10 -45.03
C ALA A 44 3.34 13.41 -45.87
N PRO A 45 3.30 14.64 -45.27
CA PRO A 45 2.83 15.13 -43.94
C PRO A 45 1.99 16.45 -43.94
N ASN A 46 1.39 16.75 -42.77
CA ASN A 46 1.11 18.07 -42.13
C ASN A 46 0.05 19.08 -42.61
N ARG A 47 -0.84 19.40 -41.63
CA ARG A 47 -1.37 20.72 -41.18
C ARG A 47 -2.74 21.23 -41.69
N PRO A 48 -3.42 22.11 -40.90
CA PRO A 48 -4.77 21.84 -40.39
C PRO A 48 -5.84 22.80 -40.90
N SER A 49 -7.12 22.45 -40.71
CA SER A 49 -8.21 23.44 -40.76
C SER A 49 -9.33 23.10 -39.77
N SER A 50 -9.63 24.08 -38.95
CA SER A 50 -10.78 24.21 -38.07
C SER A 50 -12.08 24.55 -38.82
N SER A 51 -13.18 24.42 -38.06
CA SER A 51 -14.53 25.01 -38.22
C SER A 51 -15.54 24.41 -39.21
N ALA A 52 -16.45 23.62 -38.62
CA ALA A 52 -17.88 23.89 -38.44
C ALA A 52 -18.90 23.75 -39.59
N CYS A 53 -20.03 23.11 -39.20
CA CYS A 53 -21.41 23.04 -39.76
C CYS A 53 -21.76 21.66 -40.35
N GLY A 54 -22.83 20.96 -39.96
CA GLY A 54 -23.92 21.15 -38.99
C GLY A 54 -24.64 19.79 -38.75
N ARG A 55 -25.24 19.57 -37.56
CA ARG A 55 -26.71 19.41 -37.30
C ARG A 55 -27.36 18.21 -38.05
N CYS A 56 -28.13 17.28 -37.49
CA CYS A 56 -29.14 17.20 -36.42
C CYS A 56 -29.13 15.73 -35.88
N CYS A 57 -29.59 15.35 -34.68
CA CYS A 57 -30.86 15.66 -34.02
C CYS A 57 -30.69 15.72 -32.49
N ALA A 58 -31.38 16.67 -31.89
CA ALA A 58 -31.58 16.82 -30.46
C ALA A 58 -33.03 16.49 -30.09
N ALA A 59 -33.25 15.92 -28.91
CA ALA A 59 -34.33 16.33 -28.01
C ALA A 59 -34.04 15.78 -26.60
N ALA A 60 -34.04 16.69 -25.63
CA ALA A 60 -33.91 16.45 -24.19
C ALA A 60 -35.31 16.65 -23.52
N PRO A 61 -35.44 16.88 -22.19
CA PRO A 61 -36.03 15.94 -21.24
C PRO A 61 -37.36 16.43 -20.62
N SER A 62 -38.03 15.59 -19.84
CA SER A 62 -39.11 16.03 -18.95
C SER A 62 -39.11 15.26 -17.61
N SER A 63 -39.20 16.04 -16.53
CA SER A 63 -39.62 15.65 -15.17
C SER A 63 -40.93 16.39 -14.85
N PRO A 64 -41.52 16.25 -13.65
CA PRO A 64 -42.29 15.12 -13.13
C PRO A 64 -43.77 15.53 -12.89
N SER A 65 -44.69 14.57 -12.69
CA SER A 65 -46.01 14.89 -12.14
C SER A 65 -46.58 13.82 -11.21
N SER A 66 -47.16 14.36 -10.14
CA SER A 66 -47.86 13.77 -9.02
C SER A 66 -49.18 13.09 -9.39
N TRP A 67 -49.50 11.97 -8.76
CA TRP A 67 -50.89 11.55 -8.54
C TRP A 67 -51.07 11.03 -7.11
N ARG A 68 -52.06 11.58 -6.41
CA ARG A 68 -52.47 11.26 -5.05
C ARG A 68 -53.91 10.74 -5.08
N ARG A 69 -54.11 9.58 -4.40
CA ARG A 69 -55.29 9.06 -3.68
C ARG A 69 -56.67 8.91 -4.37
N SER A 70 -57.15 7.66 -4.29
CA SER A 70 -58.33 7.21 -3.51
C SER A 70 -58.06 5.71 -3.21
N GLY A 71 -58.41 5.07 -2.10
CA GLY A 71 -59.46 5.25 -1.11
C GLY A 71 -60.33 3.99 -1.12
N ASN A 72 -60.05 3.01 -0.24
CA ASN A 72 -61.11 2.30 0.48
C ASN A 72 -60.58 1.41 1.61
N SER A 73 -61.25 1.60 2.74
CA SER A 73 -61.16 0.97 4.04
C SER A 73 -61.92 -0.35 4.11
N PHE A 74 -61.42 -1.30 4.90
CA PHE A 74 -62.30 -2.17 5.69
C PHE A 74 -61.64 -2.51 7.02
N SER A 75 -62.38 -2.23 8.10
CA SER A 75 -62.06 -2.48 9.50
C SER A 75 -62.95 -3.59 10.02
N SER A 76 -62.42 -4.48 10.87
CA SER A 76 -63.23 -5.10 11.94
C SER A 76 -62.35 -5.61 13.08
N THR A 77 -62.90 -5.46 14.27
CA THR A 77 -62.32 -5.48 15.62
C THR A 77 -62.58 -6.80 16.37
N ARG A 78 -62.02 -6.85 17.60
CA ARG A 78 -62.25 -7.77 18.76
C ARG A 78 -61.26 -8.94 18.86
N GLY A 79 -60.69 -9.32 20.01
CA GLY A 79 -60.82 -8.87 21.39
C GLY A 79 -60.43 -10.00 22.36
N TRP A 80 -59.53 -9.71 23.30
CA TRP A 80 -59.33 -10.23 24.67
C TRP A 80 -59.45 -11.74 25.00
N ARG A 81 -58.41 -12.30 25.67
CA ARG A 81 -58.47 -12.86 27.05
C ARG A 81 -57.14 -13.49 27.52
N THR A 82 -56.71 -13.11 28.72
CA THR A 82 -55.80 -13.84 29.64
C THR A 82 -56.51 -15.01 30.33
N PRO A 83 -55.79 -15.94 30.98
CA PRO A 83 -55.73 -15.89 32.45
C PRO A 83 -54.39 -16.31 33.09
N ALA A 84 -54.24 -15.96 34.38
CA ALA A 84 -53.15 -16.30 35.29
C ALA A 84 -53.55 -17.40 36.29
N ARG A 85 -52.56 -18.11 36.90
CA ARG A 85 -52.43 -18.44 38.34
C ARG A 85 -51.21 -19.38 38.62
N GLY A 86 -50.48 -19.12 39.72
CA GLY A 86 -49.33 -19.90 40.25
C GLY A 86 -49.74 -21.14 41.10
N PRO A 87 -49.02 -21.59 42.17
CA PRO A 87 -47.82 -21.05 42.85
C PRO A 87 -46.70 -22.08 43.21
N THR A 88 -45.69 -21.59 43.96
CA THR A 88 -44.42 -22.14 44.54
C THR A 88 -44.52 -23.34 45.52
N PRO A 89 -43.41 -23.98 45.98
CA PRO A 89 -42.74 -23.55 47.25
C PRO A 89 -41.21 -23.84 47.44
N THR A 90 -40.54 -22.97 48.24
CA THR A 90 -39.51 -23.17 49.31
C THR A 90 -38.26 -24.06 49.08
N ARG A 91 -37.04 -23.88 49.61
CA ARG A 91 -36.40 -23.35 50.85
C ARG A 91 -34.86 -23.33 50.53
N GLY A 92 -34.00 -22.43 51.00
CA GLY A 92 -33.42 -22.39 52.35
C GLY A 92 -31.92 -22.00 52.31
N ARG A 93 -31.49 -21.14 53.24
CA ARG A 93 -30.11 -20.62 53.40
C ARG A 93 -29.16 -21.63 54.07
N ARG A 94 -27.84 -21.51 53.85
CA ARG A 94 -26.75 -21.40 54.89
C ARG A 94 -25.34 -21.23 54.27
N ARG A 95 -24.52 -20.32 54.84
CA ARG A 95 -23.03 -20.23 54.75
C ARG A 95 -22.42 -21.05 55.93
N PRO A 96 -21.11 -20.94 56.27
CA PRO A 96 -19.90 -21.49 55.64
C PRO A 96 -19.03 -22.31 56.64
N THR A 97 -18.08 -23.14 56.18
CA THR A 97 -16.89 -23.63 56.94
C THR A 97 -15.91 -24.19 55.89
N SER A 98 -14.59 -24.27 56.01
CA SER A 98 -13.56 -23.93 57.00
C SER A 98 -12.19 -23.93 56.29
N ARG A 99 -11.20 -23.25 56.89
CA ARG A 99 -9.77 -23.28 56.54
C ARG A 99 -9.12 -24.65 56.83
N SER A 100 -8.20 -25.09 55.97
CA SER A 100 -6.89 -25.70 56.34
C SER A 100 -5.99 -25.71 55.09
N SER A 101 -4.91 -24.93 55.00
CA SER A 101 -3.54 -25.16 55.47
C SER A 101 -2.87 -26.46 54.99
N ARG A 102 -1.92 -26.36 54.04
CA ARG A 102 -0.62 -27.07 54.05
C ARG A 102 0.35 -26.57 52.96
N ARG A 103 1.63 -26.69 53.29
CA ARG A 103 2.88 -26.03 52.82
C ARG A 103 3.33 -26.28 51.37
N PRO A 104 4.28 -25.48 50.84
CA PRO A 104 4.79 -25.60 49.47
C PRO A 104 5.89 -26.67 49.37
N ARG A 105 5.94 -27.39 48.25
CA ARG A 105 7.09 -28.20 47.84
C ARG A 105 7.72 -27.57 46.59
N SER A 106 9.00 -27.28 46.70
CA SER A 106 9.90 -26.88 45.64
C SER A 106 9.96 -27.95 44.55
N ALA A 107 9.69 -27.56 43.32
CA ALA A 107 10.08 -28.32 42.14
C ALA A 107 10.55 -27.34 41.06
N ARG A 108 11.87 -27.34 40.89
CA ARG A 108 12.64 -26.67 39.87
C ARG A 108 12.12 -27.12 38.49
N ARG A 109 11.33 -26.28 37.82
CA ARG A 109 10.94 -26.48 36.42
C ARG A 109 11.84 -25.63 35.53
N SER A 110 12.46 -26.32 34.59
CA SER A 110 13.20 -25.76 33.46
C SER A 110 12.39 -24.68 32.77
N ARG A 111 13.04 -23.56 32.46
CA ARG A 111 12.49 -22.50 31.61
C ARG A 111 12.38 -23.02 30.19
N SER A 112 11.24 -23.62 29.84
CA SER A 112 10.79 -23.65 28.46
C SER A 112 10.33 -22.23 28.08
N SER A 113 10.97 -21.66 27.09
CA SER A 113 10.64 -20.36 26.49
C SER A 113 9.15 -20.27 26.15
N PRO A 114 8.47 -19.14 26.40
CA PRO A 114 7.09 -19.00 26.00
C PRO A 114 7.04 -18.81 24.47
N THR A 115 6.49 -19.79 23.76
CA THR A 115 6.00 -19.63 22.39
C THR A 115 4.91 -18.58 22.42
N SER A 116 5.25 -17.35 22.04
CA SER A 116 4.29 -16.29 21.77
C SER A 116 3.52 -16.69 20.52
N SER A 117 2.28 -17.16 20.67
CA SER A 117 1.35 -17.23 19.55
C SER A 117 1.05 -15.79 19.13
N TRP A 118 1.67 -15.35 18.02
CA TRP A 118 1.54 -13.98 17.51
C TRP A 118 0.09 -13.63 17.14
N ILE A 119 -0.71 -14.65 16.88
CA ILE A 119 -2.17 -14.63 16.92
C ILE A 119 -2.55 -15.60 18.05
N ALA A 120 -3.33 -15.15 19.03
CA ALA A 120 -3.78 -15.98 20.14
C ALA A 120 -4.68 -17.13 19.64
N THR A 121 -4.11 -18.24 19.20
CA THR A 121 -4.84 -19.47 18.86
C THR A 121 -4.89 -20.45 20.03
N ALA A 122 -6.01 -21.16 20.15
CA ALA A 122 -6.13 -22.32 21.02
C ALA A 122 -5.50 -23.55 20.34
N ASP A 123 -4.94 -24.43 21.15
CA ASP A 123 -4.13 -25.61 20.80
C ASP A 123 -4.90 -26.72 20.03
N ASP A 124 -6.13 -26.46 19.59
CA ASP A 124 -7.08 -27.46 19.07
C ASP A 124 -7.71 -27.12 17.70
N GLY A 125 -7.22 -26.06 17.02
CA GLY A 125 -7.65 -25.73 15.65
C GLY A 125 -9.10 -25.27 15.52
N ARG A 126 -9.81 -24.99 16.64
CA ARG A 126 -11.14 -24.40 16.63
C ARG A 126 -11.07 -22.90 16.99
N PRO A 127 -11.72 -22.00 16.23
CA PRO A 127 -11.82 -20.60 16.63
C PRO A 127 -12.58 -20.50 17.95
N ARG A 128 -12.04 -19.73 18.91
CA ARG A 128 -12.71 -19.50 20.20
C ARG A 128 -14.05 -18.80 19.95
N PRO A 129 -15.14 -19.19 20.64
CA PRO A 129 -16.37 -18.41 20.59
C PRO A 129 -16.08 -17.00 21.12
N GLY A 130 -16.17 -16.00 20.24
CA GLY A 130 -15.76 -14.62 20.48
C GLY A 130 -14.46 -14.16 19.80
N SER A 131 -13.76 -15.03 19.06
CA SER A 131 -12.61 -14.61 18.25
C SER A 131 -13.09 -13.74 17.08
N VAL A 132 -12.67 -12.48 17.06
CA VAL A 132 -12.91 -11.58 15.93
C VAL A 132 -12.33 -12.22 14.67
N ALA A 133 -13.11 -12.27 13.59
CA ALA A 133 -12.66 -12.82 12.31
C ALA A 133 -11.36 -12.15 11.86
N ALA A 134 -10.33 -12.95 11.57
CA ALA A 134 -9.04 -12.47 11.09
C ALA A 134 -9.22 -11.65 9.80
N ILE A 135 -8.43 -10.58 9.65
CA ILE A 135 -8.54 -9.67 8.50
C ILE A 135 -7.40 -9.99 7.54
N VAL A 136 -7.76 -10.16 6.27
CA VAL A 136 -6.80 -10.24 5.15
C VAL A 136 -7.06 -9.07 4.22
N THR A 137 -6.05 -8.23 4.03
CA THR A 137 -6.13 -7.11 3.08
C THR A 137 -5.48 -7.44 1.75
N LEU A 138 -5.93 -6.82 0.66
CA LEU A 138 -5.35 -7.01 -0.67
C LEU A 138 -4.93 -5.66 -1.29
N THR A 139 -3.68 -5.56 -1.73
CA THR A 139 -3.14 -4.45 -2.51
C THR A 139 -2.48 -4.98 -3.77
N THR A 140 -2.96 -4.61 -4.96
CA THR A 140 -2.40 -5.12 -6.24
C THR A 140 -2.38 -4.07 -7.35
N ASP A 141 -1.71 -4.39 -8.46
CA ASP A 141 -1.72 -3.62 -9.72
C ASP A 141 -2.57 -4.29 -10.83
N PHE A 142 -3.48 -5.20 -10.45
CA PHE A 142 -4.27 -6.00 -11.41
C PHE A 142 -5.47 -5.27 -12.01
N GLY A 143 -5.82 -4.11 -11.46
CA GLY A 143 -7.08 -3.44 -11.71
C GLY A 143 -8.29 -4.19 -11.17
N THR A 144 -9.45 -3.57 -11.34
CA THR A 144 -10.76 -4.12 -10.94
C THR A 144 -11.56 -4.71 -12.10
N ARG A 145 -11.03 -4.65 -13.33
CA ARG A 145 -11.72 -5.11 -14.54
C ARG A 145 -11.74 -6.63 -14.70
N ASP A 146 -10.63 -7.28 -14.39
CA ASP A 146 -10.40 -8.70 -14.68
C ASP A 146 -10.55 -9.59 -13.44
N ALA A 147 -10.68 -10.90 -13.64
CA ALA A 147 -11.01 -11.87 -12.58
C ALA A 147 -9.87 -12.18 -11.60
N TYR A 148 -8.68 -11.58 -11.75
CA TYR A 148 -7.49 -11.94 -10.98
C TYR A 148 -7.69 -11.78 -9.46
N VAL A 149 -8.22 -10.63 -9.03
CA VAL A 149 -8.48 -10.37 -7.60
C VAL A 149 -9.50 -11.35 -7.04
N ALA A 150 -10.57 -11.64 -7.78
CA ALA A 150 -11.58 -12.60 -7.37
C ALA A 150 -10.99 -14.02 -7.21
N ALA A 151 -10.08 -14.43 -8.08
CA ALA A 151 -9.40 -15.71 -7.97
C ALA A 151 -8.52 -15.79 -6.71
N MET A 152 -7.81 -14.70 -6.35
CA MET A 152 -7.06 -14.64 -5.09
C MET A 152 -7.98 -14.75 -3.87
N LYS A 153 -9.10 -14.02 -3.87
CA LYS A 153 -10.11 -14.10 -2.80
C LYS A 153 -10.67 -15.50 -2.67
N GLY A 154 -10.97 -16.16 -3.80
CA GLY A 154 -11.41 -17.55 -3.82
C GLY A 154 -10.39 -18.52 -3.23
N ALA A 155 -9.11 -18.35 -3.56
CA ALA A 155 -8.03 -19.15 -2.97
C ALA A 155 -7.93 -18.93 -1.45
N ILE A 156 -8.06 -17.69 -0.96
CA ILE A 156 -8.07 -17.38 0.47
C ILE A 156 -9.27 -18.03 1.16
N LEU A 157 -10.48 -17.80 0.66
CA LEU A 157 -11.72 -18.30 1.26
C LEU A 157 -11.83 -19.83 1.19
N GLY A 158 -11.16 -20.47 0.23
CA GLY A 158 -11.06 -21.92 0.18
C GLY A 158 -10.34 -22.53 1.38
N ILE A 159 -9.39 -21.80 1.97
CA ILE A 159 -8.56 -22.23 3.10
C ILE A 159 -9.10 -21.67 4.42
N ALA A 160 -9.45 -20.38 4.45
CA ALA A 160 -9.87 -19.66 5.64
C ALA A 160 -11.24 -18.98 5.41
N ARG A 161 -12.32 -19.75 5.58
CA ARG A 161 -13.70 -19.32 5.23
C ARG A 161 -14.26 -18.16 6.06
N THR A 162 -13.72 -17.93 7.24
CA THR A 162 -14.25 -16.96 8.21
C THR A 162 -13.47 -15.65 8.23
N VAL A 163 -12.48 -15.46 7.35
CA VAL A 163 -11.69 -14.22 7.31
C VAL A 163 -12.51 -13.08 6.70
N GLN A 164 -12.23 -11.87 7.15
CA GLN A 164 -12.72 -10.64 6.53
C GLN A 164 -11.71 -10.22 5.45
N LEU A 165 -12.17 -10.18 4.21
CA LEU A 165 -11.38 -9.67 3.08
C LEU A 165 -11.62 -8.18 2.90
N VAL A 166 -10.54 -7.39 2.85
CA VAL A 166 -10.60 -5.95 2.64
C VAL A 166 -9.69 -5.55 1.49
N ASP A 167 -10.24 -4.97 0.44
CA ASP A 167 -9.42 -4.42 -0.64
C ASP A 167 -8.88 -3.05 -0.20
N VAL A 168 -7.56 -2.87 -0.23
CA VAL A 168 -6.93 -1.56 -0.05
C VAL A 168 -7.04 -0.80 -1.37
N THR A 169 -6.50 -1.38 -2.44
CA THR A 169 -6.63 -0.90 -3.81
C THR A 169 -6.12 -1.97 -4.78
N HIS A 170 -6.67 -1.98 -5.98
CA HIS A 170 -6.16 -2.78 -7.11
C HIS A 170 -5.71 -1.90 -8.27
N GLU A 171 -5.73 -0.58 -8.07
CA GLU A 171 -5.47 0.42 -9.10
C GLU A 171 -4.08 1.05 -8.95
N VAL A 172 -3.15 0.34 -8.29
CA VAL A 172 -1.72 0.70 -8.34
C VAL A 172 -1.29 0.67 -9.80
N ALA A 173 -0.47 1.62 -10.23
CA ALA A 173 0.03 1.66 -11.59
C ALA A 173 0.75 0.33 -11.91
N PRO A 174 0.53 -0.24 -13.11
CA PRO A 174 1.15 -1.51 -13.48
C PRO A 174 2.65 -1.50 -13.24
N HIS A 175 3.12 -2.47 -12.46
CA HIS A 175 4.52 -2.69 -12.10
C HIS A 175 5.15 -1.64 -11.16
N ASP A 176 4.40 -0.66 -10.66
CA ASP A 176 4.93 0.37 -9.75
C ASP A 176 4.99 -0.14 -8.30
N VAL A 177 6.08 -0.86 -7.99
CA VAL A 177 6.33 -1.41 -6.66
C VAL A 177 6.39 -0.33 -5.58
N ALA A 178 6.86 0.88 -5.93
CA ALA A 178 6.96 1.98 -4.97
C ALA A 178 5.57 2.51 -4.60
N GLU A 179 4.69 2.70 -5.58
CA GLU A 179 3.31 3.09 -5.33
C GLU A 179 2.56 2.05 -4.49
N GLY A 180 2.72 0.75 -4.78
CA GLY A 180 2.15 -0.31 -3.96
C GLY A 180 2.64 -0.29 -2.51
N ALA A 181 3.94 -0.03 -2.33
CA ALA A 181 4.53 0.11 -0.99
C ALA A 181 4.00 1.34 -0.24
N PHE A 182 3.73 2.46 -0.94
CA PHE A 182 3.12 3.66 -0.35
C PHE A 182 1.67 3.40 0.06
N ALA A 183 0.90 2.69 -0.75
CA ALA A 183 -0.47 2.31 -0.41
C ALA A 183 -0.52 1.46 0.88
N LEU A 184 0.37 0.48 1.00
CA LEU A 184 0.49 -0.34 2.20
C LEU A 184 0.92 0.49 3.42
N GLU A 185 1.96 1.32 3.29
CA GLU A 185 2.45 2.20 4.36
C GLU A 185 1.34 3.11 4.91
N ALA A 186 0.52 3.66 4.01
CA ALA A 186 -0.55 4.58 4.36
C ALA A 186 -1.71 3.91 5.11
N VAL A 187 -1.98 2.63 4.87
CA VAL A 187 -3.18 1.95 5.40
C VAL A 187 -2.89 1.01 6.58
N ALA A 188 -1.75 0.33 6.58
CA ALA A 188 -1.45 -0.73 7.55
C ALA A 188 -1.52 -0.28 9.03
N PRO A 189 -1.10 0.95 9.42
CA PRO A 189 -1.21 1.41 10.80
C PRO A 189 -2.64 1.50 11.35
N TYR A 190 -3.66 1.54 10.48
CA TYR A 190 -5.07 1.64 10.86
C TYR A 190 -5.74 0.28 11.03
N PHE A 191 -5.09 -0.80 10.61
CA PHE A 191 -5.57 -2.16 10.82
C PHE A 191 -5.12 -2.70 12.19
N PRO A 192 -5.94 -3.53 12.86
CA PRO A 192 -5.61 -4.08 14.15
C PRO A 192 -4.42 -5.07 14.05
N PRO A 193 -3.70 -5.31 15.16
CA PRO A 193 -2.72 -6.39 15.25
C PRO A 193 -3.32 -7.74 14.83
N GLY A 194 -2.50 -8.59 14.22
CA GLY A 194 -2.90 -9.88 13.65
C GLY A 194 -3.45 -9.80 12.22
N THR A 195 -3.61 -8.60 11.64
CA THR A 195 -3.99 -8.44 10.24
C THR A 195 -2.90 -8.97 9.30
N VAL A 196 -3.32 -9.67 8.24
CA VAL A 196 -2.43 -10.15 7.16
C VAL A 196 -2.65 -9.30 5.92
N HIS A 197 -1.62 -8.59 5.46
CA HIS A 197 -1.65 -7.78 4.25
C HIS A 197 -1.05 -8.54 3.08
N VAL A 198 -1.83 -8.80 2.04
CA VAL A 198 -1.31 -9.39 0.81
C VAL A 198 -1.02 -8.27 -0.18
N GLY A 199 0.25 -8.12 -0.56
CA GLY A 199 0.70 -7.16 -1.56
C GLY A 199 1.19 -7.88 -2.80
N VAL A 200 0.62 -7.58 -3.98
CA VAL A 200 1.06 -8.17 -5.25
C VAL A 200 1.17 -7.08 -6.31
N VAL A 201 2.34 -6.47 -6.38
CA VAL A 201 2.81 -5.66 -7.51
C VAL A 201 4.13 -6.29 -7.93
N ASP A 202 4.11 -7.09 -9.00
CA ASP A 202 5.14 -8.10 -9.23
C ASP A 202 5.56 -8.23 -10.70
N PRO A 203 6.36 -7.28 -11.23
CA PRO A 203 6.94 -7.41 -12.57
C PRO A 203 7.89 -8.61 -12.71
N GLY A 204 8.34 -9.19 -11.59
CA GLY A 204 9.26 -10.33 -11.55
C GLY A 204 8.57 -11.68 -11.38
N VAL A 205 7.26 -11.78 -11.59
CA VAL A 205 6.52 -13.05 -11.45
C VAL A 205 7.15 -14.15 -12.33
N GLY A 206 7.20 -15.39 -11.81
CA GLY A 206 7.77 -16.53 -12.53
C GLY A 206 9.29 -16.55 -12.65
N THR A 207 10.00 -15.56 -12.10
CA THR A 207 11.48 -15.53 -12.06
C THR A 207 12.04 -16.16 -10.78
N ALA A 208 13.35 -16.03 -10.57
CA ALA A 208 14.05 -16.50 -9.36
C ALA A 208 13.77 -15.66 -8.10
N ARG A 209 12.98 -14.56 -8.19
CA ARG A 209 12.70 -13.69 -7.04
C ARG A 209 11.93 -14.44 -5.94
N ARG A 210 12.28 -14.20 -4.68
CA ARG A 210 11.68 -14.88 -3.51
C ARG A 210 10.23 -14.43 -3.30
N GLY A 211 9.40 -15.29 -2.70
CA GLY A 211 8.18 -14.87 -2.00
C GLY A 211 8.48 -14.71 -0.52
N LEU A 212 7.86 -13.73 0.14
CA LEU A 212 8.08 -13.43 1.55
C LEU A 212 6.79 -13.36 2.36
N ALA A 213 6.90 -13.73 3.63
CA ALA A 213 6.07 -13.23 4.72
C ALA A 213 6.96 -12.39 5.66
N VAL A 214 6.60 -11.13 5.88
CA VAL A 214 7.27 -10.22 6.81
C VAL A 214 6.36 -10.00 8.01
N VAL A 215 6.85 -10.31 9.21
CA VAL A 215 6.20 -9.97 10.48
C VAL A 215 6.78 -8.65 10.96
N ALA A 216 5.94 -7.64 11.13
CA ALA A 216 6.34 -6.31 11.61
C ALA A 216 5.15 -5.60 12.27
N ALA A 217 5.40 -4.84 13.33
CA ALA A 217 4.37 -4.05 14.03
C ALA A 217 3.11 -4.86 14.44
N GLY A 218 3.28 -6.13 14.80
CA GLY A 218 2.19 -7.03 15.18
C GLY A 218 1.29 -7.48 14.02
N GLN A 219 1.70 -7.27 12.76
CA GLN A 219 0.97 -7.63 11.54
C GLN A 219 1.87 -8.46 10.62
N VAL A 220 1.31 -9.07 9.57
CA VAL A 220 2.06 -9.89 8.60
C VAL A 220 1.84 -9.38 7.19
N PHE A 221 2.90 -9.25 6.40
CA PHE A 221 2.88 -8.79 5.02
C PHE A 221 3.35 -9.92 4.09
N VAL A 222 2.52 -10.35 3.14
CA VAL A 222 2.76 -11.51 2.28
C VAL A 222 2.79 -11.09 0.81
N GLY A 223 3.87 -11.42 0.09
CA GLY A 223 4.03 -10.97 -1.30
C GLY A 223 5.43 -11.19 -1.88
N PRO A 224 5.77 -10.48 -2.98
CA PRO A 224 7.07 -10.62 -3.66
C PRO A 224 8.21 -9.93 -2.91
N ASP A 225 9.39 -10.56 -2.96
CA ASP A 225 10.64 -9.95 -2.50
C ASP A 225 11.25 -9.03 -3.56
N ASN A 226 10.63 -7.86 -3.73
CA ASN A 226 11.05 -6.86 -4.72
C ASN A 226 11.12 -5.45 -4.12
N GLY A 227 11.05 -5.35 -2.79
CA GLY A 227 11.02 -4.07 -2.08
C GLY A 227 9.63 -3.54 -1.75
N LEU A 228 8.55 -4.23 -2.12
CA LEU A 228 7.17 -3.82 -1.77
C LEU A 228 6.97 -3.59 -0.26
N PHE A 229 7.67 -4.33 0.59
CA PHE A 229 7.56 -4.22 2.05
C PHE A 229 8.60 -3.32 2.71
N THR A 230 9.35 -2.54 1.93
CA THR A 230 10.37 -1.61 2.42
C THR A 230 9.93 -0.76 3.63
N PRO A 231 8.71 -0.18 3.67
CA PRO A 231 8.26 0.64 4.80
C PRO A 231 8.22 -0.10 6.15
N PHE A 232 8.06 -1.42 6.13
CA PHE A 232 7.90 -2.26 7.33
C PHE A 232 9.20 -2.91 7.80
N LEU A 233 10.30 -2.65 7.09
CA LEU A 233 11.62 -3.20 7.38
C LEU A 233 12.52 -2.20 8.13
N GLY A 234 11.94 -1.12 8.67
CA GLY A 234 12.64 -0.15 9.51
C GLY A 234 12.93 -0.69 10.91
N GLY A 235 14.08 -0.31 11.49
CA GLY A 235 14.46 -0.74 12.85
C GLY A 235 14.82 -2.23 12.96
N SER A 236 14.74 -2.77 14.18
CA SER A 236 15.08 -4.17 14.51
C SER A 236 13.86 -5.09 14.69
N ASP A 237 12.65 -4.54 14.79
CA ASP A 237 11.45 -5.29 15.20
C ASP A 237 10.68 -5.83 14.00
N TRP A 238 11.39 -6.61 13.16
CA TRP A 238 10.80 -7.35 12.05
C TRP A 238 11.49 -8.70 11.83
N ALA A 239 10.75 -9.64 11.25
CA ALA A 239 11.28 -10.92 10.79
C ALA A 239 10.69 -11.25 9.42
N ALA A 240 11.50 -11.75 8.49
CA ALA A 240 11.04 -12.19 7.18
C ALA A 240 11.30 -13.68 6.97
N PHE A 241 10.37 -14.37 6.30
CA PHE A 241 10.43 -15.79 6.01
C PHE A 241 10.14 -16.04 4.54
N GLN A 242 10.93 -16.90 3.91
CA GLN A 242 10.72 -17.25 2.51
C GLN A 242 9.54 -18.21 2.36
N LEU A 243 8.69 -18.01 1.35
CA LEU A 243 7.56 -18.88 1.06
C LEU A 243 8.00 -20.06 0.17
N VAL A 244 8.46 -21.16 0.79
CA VAL A 244 8.94 -22.36 0.07
C VAL A 244 8.22 -23.64 0.45
N ALA A 245 7.54 -23.67 1.60
CA ALA A 245 6.79 -24.83 2.07
C ALA A 245 5.62 -25.17 1.11
N PRO A 246 5.63 -26.34 0.44
CA PRO A 246 4.62 -26.71 -0.55
C PRO A 246 3.22 -26.93 0.03
N GLU A 247 3.10 -27.20 1.34
CA GLU A 247 1.84 -27.38 2.05
C GLU A 247 1.03 -26.09 2.21
N TYR A 248 1.64 -24.92 1.98
CA TYR A 248 0.99 -23.60 2.14
C TYR A 248 0.81 -22.85 0.82
N ARG A 249 0.78 -23.58 -0.30
CA ARG A 249 0.49 -23.08 -1.65
C ARG A 249 -0.55 -23.98 -2.33
N LEU A 250 -1.11 -23.54 -3.44
CA LEU A 250 -1.97 -24.41 -4.24
C LEU A 250 -1.14 -25.55 -4.87
N PRO A 251 -1.73 -26.74 -5.10
CA PRO A 251 -1.02 -27.89 -5.68
C PRO A 251 -0.40 -27.59 -7.05
N ALA A 252 -1.12 -26.82 -7.87
CA ALA A 252 -0.65 -26.34 -9.16
C ALA A 252 -0.25 -24.86 -9.04
N VAL A 253 1.03 -24.57 -9.28
CA VAL A 253 1.56 -23.21 -9.27
C VAL A 253 1.78 -22.74 -10.70
N SER A 254 1.01 -21.73 -11.12
CA SER A 254 1.21 -21.06 -12.40
C SER A 254 2.46 -20.18 -12.35
N PRO A 255 3.32 -20.20 -13.40
CA PRO A 255 4.47 -19.31 -13.47
C PRO A 255 4.08 -17.83 -13.57
N THR A 256 2.84 -17.52 -13.95
CA THR A 256 2.39 -16.14 -14.16
C THR A 256 1.41 -15.64 -13.10
N PHE A 257 1.05 -16.47 -12.10
CA PHE A 257 0.04 -16.08 -11.12
C PHE A 257 0.34 -16.50 -9.68
N HIS A 258 1.54 -16.18 -9.20
CA HIS A 258 1.92 -16.41 -7.81
C HIS A 258 1.03 -15.68 -6.79
N GLY A 259 0.35 -14.59 -7.19
CA GLY A 259 -0.68 -13.95 -6.37
C GLY A 259 -1.75 -14.93 -5.89
N ARG A 260 -2.33 -15.71 -6.81
CA ARG A 260 -3.34 -16.73 -6.52
C ARG A 260 -2.74 -18.01 -5.95
N ASP A 261 -1.61 -18.44 -6.49
CA ASP A 261 -1.13 -19.80 -6.24
C ASP A 261 -0.19 -19.91 -5.03
N VAL A 262 0.43 -18.80 -4.61
CA VAL A 262 1.44 -18.78 -3.53
C VAL A 262 1.06 -17.78 -2.43
N PHE A 263 0.85 -16.50 -2.75
CA PHE A 263 0.67 -15.45 -1.74
C PHE A 263 -0.70 -15.53 -1.05
N ALA A 264 -1.77 -15.68 -1.82
CA ALA A 264 -3.12 -15.83 -1.26
C ALA A 264 -3.24 -17.06 -0.31
N PRO A 265 -2.80 -18.27 -0.69
CA PRO A 265 -2.83 -19.43 0.21
C PRO A 265 -1.96 -19.24 1.46
N ALA A 266 -0.74 -18.74 1.32
CA ALA A 266 0.15 -18.50 2.45
C ALA A 266 -0.47 -17.52 3.45
N ALA A 267 -1.05 -16.43 2.95
CA ALA A 267 -1.76 -15.45 3.78
C ALA A 267 -2.99 -16.05 4.48
N ALA A 268 -3.75 -16.91 3.79
CA ALA A 268 -4.90 -17.60 4.37
C ALA A 268 -4.51 -18.53 5.51
N HIS A 269 -3.42 -19.28 5.36
CA HIS A 269 -2.90 -20.12 6.45
C HIS A 269 -2.42 -19.31 7.65
N VAL A 270 -1.72 -18.19 7.42
CA VAL A 270 -1.31 -17.27 8.49
C VAL A 270 -2.53 -16.68 9.19
N ALA A 271 -3.54 -16.24 8.44
CA ALA A 271 -4.79 -15.73 9.00
C ALA A 271 -5.57 -16.80 9.79
N ALA A 272 -5.40 -18.08 9.45
CA ALA A 272 -5.92 -19.23 10.20
C ALA A 272 -5.05 -19.59 11.43
N GLY A 273 -3.99 -18.83 11.73
CA GLY A 273 -3.15 -18.97 12.92
C GLY A 273 -1.84 -19.73 12.70
N LEU A 274 -1.43 -19.97 11.45
CA LEU A 274 -0.11 -20.52 11.16
C LEU A 274 0.98 -19.53 11.60
N ASP A 275 1.97 -20.01 12.37
CA ASP A 275 3.18 -19.26 12.65
C ASP A 275 3.96 -19.00 11.33
N PRO A 276 4.26 -17.73 10.97
CA PRO A 276 4.96 -17.39 9.73
C PRO A 276 6.32 -18.09 9.56
N SER A 277 6.99 -18.49 10.64
CA SER A 277 8.25 -19.24 10.58
C SER A 277 8.12 -20.63 9.95
N ARG A 278 6.90 -21.17 9.86
CA ARG A 278 6.61 -22.45 9.18
C ARG A 278 6.55 -22.33 7.66
N LEU A 279 6.43 -21.12 7.11
CA LEU A 279 6.36 -20.90 5.66
C LEU A 279 7.70 -21.19 4.96
N GLY A 280 8.80 -21.11 5.70
CA GLY A 280 10.15 -21.43 5.23
C GLY A 280 11.26 -20.72 6.03
N PRO A 281 12.51 -20.76 5.52
CA PRO A 281 13.66 -20.25 6.25
C PRO A 281 13.60 -18.73 6.42
N ARG A 282 14.26 -18.24 7.47
CA ARG A 282 14.40 -16.81 7.75
C ARG A 282 15.21 -16.12 6.65
N VAL A 283 14.76 -14.94 6.24
CA VAL A 283 15.40 -14.08 5.25
C VAL A 283 15.97 -12.84 5.96
N PRO A 284 17.29 -12.74 6.16
CA PRO A 284 17.92 -11.60 6.84
C PRO A 284 18.07 -10.37 5.92
N ASP A 285 17.98 -10.58 4.61
CA ASP A 285 18.29 -9.60 3.57
C ASP A 285 17.14 -9.40 2.55
N PRO A 286 15.91 -9.04 2.98
CA PRO A 286 14.86 -8.70 2.02
C PRO A 286 15.30 -7.54 1.10
N VAL A 287 14.84 -7.57 -0.14
CA VAL A 287 15.05 -6.48 -1.09
C VAL A 287 14.41 -5.21 -0.52
N ARG A 288 15.11 -4.08 -0.65
CA ARG A 288 14.67 -2.76 -0.20
C ARG A 288 14.74 -1.77 -1.35
N LEU A 289 13.67 -1.00 -1.51
CA LEU A 289 13.66 0.15 -2.41
C LEU A 289 14.51 1.28 -1.83
N ALA A 290 15.03 2.14 -2.70
CA ALA A 290 15.52 3.45 -2.30
C ALA A 290 14.32 4.32 -1.88
N TRP A 291 13.89 4.15 -0.63
CA TRP A 291 12.68 4.80 -0.12
C TRP A 291 12.94 6.31 0.03
N PRO A 292 12.11 7.18 -0.58
CA PRO A 292 12.31 8.61 -0.48
C PRO A 292 12.16 9.08 0.98
N ALA A 293 13.28 9.43 1.60
CA ALA A 293 13.31 9.96 2.96
C ALA A 293 13.47 11.49 2.95
N SER A 294 12.83 12.16 3.90
CA SER A 294 13.13 13.56 4.19
C SER A 294 14.48 13.68 4.91
N ARG A 295 15.22 14.75 4.65
CA ARG A 295 16.48 15.09 5.34
C ARG A 295 16.35 16.40 6.07
N ARG A 296 16.80 16.44 7.34
CA ARG A 296 16.94 17.69 8.07
C ARG A 296 18.03 18.55 7.43
N THR A 297 17.79 19.84 7.35
CA THR A 297 18.73 20.86 6.88
C THR A 297 18.90 21.93 7.96
N ALA A 298 19.88 22.83 7.82
CA ALA A 298 20.08 23.90 8.78
C ALA A 298 18.84 24.82 8.94
N GLN A 299 18.01 24.93 7.90
CA GLN A 299 16.86 25.82 7.84
C GLN A 299 15.50 25.10 7.92
N GLY A 300 15.49 23.76 8.02
CA GLY A 300 14.25 22.98 8.07
C GLY A 300 14.41 21.52 7.63
N VAL A 301 13.56 21.09 6.70
CA VAL A 301 13.49 19.72 6.19
C VAL A 301 13.31 19.74 4.67
N ALA A 302 14.18 19.03 3.96
CA ALA A 302 14.05 18.81 2.53
C ALA A 302 13.48 17.42 2.26
N GLY A 303 12.57 17.32 1.32
CA GLY A 303 11.98 16.07 0.86
C GLY A 303 11.65 16.13 -0.62
N VAL A 304 10.84 15.18 -1.06
CA VAL A 304 10.33 15.09 -2.42
C VAL A 304 8.85 14.73 -2.40
N VAL A 305 8.15 15.01 -3.49
CA VAL A 305 6.85 14.39 -3.75
C VAL A 305 7.06 12.88 -3.92
N VAL A 306 6.23 12.09 -3.26
CA VAL A 306 6.31 10.62 -3.26
C VAL A 306 5.10 9.95 -3.89
N HIS A 307 3.96 10.65 -3.91
CA HIS A 307 2.73 10.17 -4.54
C HIS A 307 1.88 11.35 -4.99
N VAL A 308 1.11 11.15 -6.05
CA VAL A 308 0.11 12.09 -6.53
C VAL A 308 -1.24 11.38 -6.46
N ASP A 309 -2.15 11.88 -5.62
CA ASP A 309 -3.44 11.23 -5.48
C ASP A 309 -4.38 11.53 -6.66
N ARG A 310 -5.56 10.90 -6.62
CA ARG A 310 -6.60 11.05 -7.63
C ARG A 310 -7.10 12.49 -7.79
N PHE A 311 -7.05 13.31 -6.75
CA PHE A 311 -7.43 14.73 -6.81
C PHE A 311 -6.29 15.61 -7.36
N GLY A 312 -5.08 15.05 -7.44
CA GLY A 312 -3.87 15.72 -7.86
C GLY A 312 -3.19 16.47 -6.72
N ASN A 313 -3.45 16.10 -5.47
CA ASN A 313 -2.66 16.52 -4.32
C ASN A 313 -1.30 15.81 -4.36
N LEU A 314 -0.29 16.45 -3.78
CA LEU A 314 1.08 15.96 -3.77
C LEU A 314 1.46 15.54 -2.35
N MET A 315 1.55 14.24 -2.12
CA MET A 315 2.06 13.68 -0.87
C MET A 315 3.57 13.76 -0.88
N THR A 316 4.18 14.15 0.24
CA THR A 316 5.63 14.34 0.32
C THR A 316 6.31 13.32 1.23
N SER A 317 7.63 13.16 1.08
CA SER A 317 8.45 12.36 1.98
C SER A 317 8.60 12.97 3.38
N ILE A 318 8.09 14.19 3.59
CA ILE A 318 8.25 14.95 4.83
C ILE A 318 7.14 14.52 5.80
N PRO A 319 7.48 13.99 7.00
CA PRO A 319 6.48 13.60 7.99
C PRO A 319 5.79 14.84 8.58
N ALA A 320 4.51 14.72 8.92
CA ALA A 320 3.73 15.80 9.53
C ALA A 320 4.37 16.32 10.84
N GLY A 321 4.98 15.42 11.62
CA GLY A 321 5.72 15.76 12.85
C GLY A 321 6.90 16.72 12.62
N ALA A 322 7.40 16.88 11.39
CA ALA A 322 8.43 17.86 11.07
C ALA A 322 8.00 19.32 11.33
N LEU A 323 6.69 19.59 11.41
CA LEU A 323 6.15 20.91 11.73
C LEU A 323 6.45 21.35 13.17
N ALA A 324 6.52 20.42 14.12
CA ALA A 324 6.64 20.72 15.54
C ALA A 324 7.89 21.56 15.86
N GLY A 325 8.98 21.42 15.09
CA GLY A 325 10.21 22.19 15.27
C GLY A 325 10.25 23.57 14.62
N LEU A 326 9.22 23.94 13.84
CA LEU A 326 9.24 25.14 12.99
C LEU A 326 8.25 26.23 13.44
N GLY A 327 7.21 25.87 14.19
CA GLY A 327 6.21 26.80 14.74
C GLY A 327 5.35 27.47 13.67
N ALA A 328 4.63 28.53 14.04
CA ALA A 328 3.68 29.24 13.16
C ALA A 328 4.33 29.90 11.92
N ALA A 329 5.66 30.07 11.91
CA ALA A 329 6.41 30.62 10.78
C ALA A 329 6.74 29.58 9.70
N ALA A 330 6.31 28.32 9.85
CA ALA A 330 6.60 27.26 8.91
C ALA A 330 5.97 27.55 7.52
N VAL A 331 6.73 27.28 6.47
CA VAL A 331 6.33 27.44 5.08
C VAL A 331 6.84 26.26 4.27
N VAL A 332 6.01 25.81 3.33
CA VAL A 332 6.37 24.76 2.38
C VAL A 332 6.68 25.41 1.04
N ALA A 333 7.77 25.00 0.41
CA ALA A 333 8.19 25.46 -0.90
C ALA A 333 8.25 24.29 -1.89
N ILE A 334 7.66 24.49 -3.07
CA ILE A 334 7.68 23.56 -4.19
C ILE A 334 7.74 24.36 -5.50
N ALA A 335 8.52 23.89 -6.48
CA ALA A 335 8.65 24.52 -7.80
C ALA A 335 8.86 26.06 -7.73
N GLY A 336 9.70 26.52 -6.81
CA GLY A 336 10.01 27.94 -6.60
C GLY A 336 8.92 28.78 -5.91
N ARG A 337 7.76 28.20 -5.58
CA ARG A 337 6.65 28.88 -4.92
C ARG A 337 6.59 28.51 -3.43
N ARG A 338 6.32 29.51 -2.59
CA ARG A 338 6.08 29.35 -1.15
C ARG A 338 4.59 29.28 -0.88
N LEU A 339 4.18 28.29 -0.09
CA LEU A 339 2.79 28.00 0.22
C LEU A 339 2.53 28.21 1.71
N PRO A 340 1.36 28.78 2.07
CA PRO A 340 0.94 28.83 3.46
C PRO A 340 0.68 27.41 3.97
N LEU A 341 0.86 27.23 5.27
CA LEU A 341 0.33 26.07 5.97
C LEU A 341 -1.11 26.35 6.40
N VAL A 342 -1.99 25.40 6.13
CA VAL A 342 -3.40 25.41 6.53
C VAL A 342 -3.73 24.13 7.27
N SER A 343 -4.76 24.16 8.12
CA SER A 343 -5.21 22.96 8.84
C SER A 343 -6.16 22.12 8.01
N ALA A 344 -6.92 22.76 7.11
CA ALA A 344 -7.87 22.10 6.22
C ALA A 344 -7.97 22.82 4.87
N TYR A 345 -8.39 22.10 3.83
CA TYR A 345 -8.57 22.64 2.48
C TYR A 345 -9.48 23.87 2.44
N GLY A 346 -10.47 23.95 3.34
CA GLY A 346 -11.45 25.05 3.39
C GLY A 346 -10.87 26.41 3.78
N GLU A 347 -9.69 26.45 4.40
CA GLU A 347 -8.98 27.69 4.74
C GLU A 347 -8.36 28.36 3.51
N LEU A 348 -8.24 27.63 2.40
CA LEU A 348 -7.75 28.17 1.14
C LEU A 348 -8.87 28.87 0.37
N PRO A 349 -8.58 29.99 -0.31
CA PRO A 349 -9.49 30.53 -1.31
C PRO A 349 -9.68 29.50 -2.43
N ARG A 350 -10.81 29.57 -3.15
CA ARG A 350 -11.04 28.70 -4.31
C ARG A 350 -9.90 28.86 -5.33
N GLY A 351 -9.33 27.75 -5.80
CA GLY A 351 -8.14 27.74 -6.66
C GLY A 351 -6.84 28.13 -5.94
N GLY A 352 -6.88 28.43 -4.64
CA GLY A 352 -5.72 28.69 -3.81
C GLY A 352 -4.94 27.42 -3.51
N ALA A 353 -3.62 27.54 -3.42
CA ALA A 353 -2.72 26.45 -3.06
C ALA A 353 -2.19 26.59 -1.63
N GLY A 354 -2.06 25.48 -0.94
CA GLY A 354 -1.53 25.41 0.42
C GLY A 354 -0.87 24.07 0.70
N ALA A 355 -0.18 24.01 1.82
CA ALA A 355 0.29 22.76 2.38
C ALA A 355 -0.40 22.47 3.72
N LEU A 356 -0.53 21.19 4.06
CA LEU A 356 -1.19 20.74 5.27
C LEU A 356 -0.53 19.47 5.80
N ALA A 357 -0.75 19.18 7.08
CA ALA A 357 -0.51 17.84 7.61
C ALA A 357 -1.65 16.93 7.12
N GLY A 358 -1.37 16.11 6.11
CA GLY A 358 -2.35 15.22 5.50
C GLY A 358 -2.69 14.04 6.42
N GLY A 359 -3.83 13.39 6.12
CA GLY A 359 -4.31 12.22 6.88
C GLY A 359 -3.37 11.01 6.86
N SER A 360 -2.43 10.96 5.90
CA SER A 360 -1.39 9.92 5.79
C SER A 360 -0.18 10.13 6.72
N GLY A 361 -0.23 11.11 7.63
CA GLY A 361 0.89 11.43 8.53
C GLY A 361 2.05 12.14 7.84
N ARG A 362 1.84 12.64 6.62
CA ARG A 362 2.83 13.33 5.78
C ARG A 362 2.40 14.77 5.50
N ILE A 363 3.34 15.62 5.11
CA ILE A 363 3.02 16.92 4.53
C ILE A 363 2.47 16.68 3.14
N GLU A 364 1.34 17.31 2.88
CA GLU A 364 0.60 17.27 1.63
C GLU A 364 0.53 18.68 1.04
N ILE A 365 0.58 18.80 -0.29
CA ILE A 365 0.37 20.05 -1.02
C ILE A 365 -0.87 19.91 -1.89
N ALA A 366 -1.80 20.84 -1.73
CA ALA A 366 -3.11 20.78 -2.33
C ALA A 366 -3.52 22.11 -2.97
N VAL A 367 -4.46 22.03 -3.90
CA VAL A 367 -5.16 23.19 -4.46
C VAL A 367 -6.64 23.00 -4.20
N ARG A 368 -7.28 23.99 -3.56
CA ARG A 368 -8.70 23.90 -3.27
C ARG A 368 -9.50 23.86 -4.57
N GLU A 369 -10.29 22.80 -4.76
CA GLU A 369 -11.11 22.56 -5.96
C GLU A 369 -10.24 22.50 -7.25
N GLY A 370 -8.98 22.05 -7.14
CA GLY A 370 -8.06 21.95 -8.27
C GLY A 370 -6.98 20.88 -8.06
N SER A 371 -6.01 20.82 -8.98
CA SER A 371 -4.90 19.86 -8.93
C SER A 371 -3.58 20.59 -8.66
N ALA A 372 -2.92 20.26 -7.56
CA ALA A 372 -1.58 20.76 -7.25
C ALA A 372 -0.55 20.24 -8.26
N ALA A 373 -0.62 18.97 -8.64
CA ALA A 373 0.24 18.38 -9.67
C ALA A 373 0.19 19.19 -10.98
N ARG A 374 -1.01 19.55 -11.43
CA ARG A 374 -1.19 20.38 -12.65
C ARG A 374 -0.71 21.81 -12.46
N MET A 375 -1.06 22.45 -11.33
CA MET A 375 -0.69 23.84 -11.06
C MET A 375 0.82 24.03 -10.97
N PHE A 376 1.53 23.11 -10.30
CA PHE A 376 2.97 23.21 -10.10
C PHE A 376 3.79 22.44 -11.15
N ARG A 377 3.12 21.74 -12.08
CA ARG A 377 3.77 20.80 -13.02
C ARG A 377 4.70 19.85 -12.29
N ALA A 378 4.21 19.32 -11.17
CA ALA A 378 4.97 18.53 -10.23
C ALA A 378 4.42 17.10 -10.15
N GLY A 379 5.34 16.14 -10.04
CA GLY A 379 5.03 14.73 -9.80
C GLY A 379 6.07 14.10 -8.86
N CYS A 380 6.06 12.78 -8.73
CA CYS A 380 7.02 12.05 -7.90
C CYS A 380 8.48 12.46 -8.19
N GLY A 381 9.27 12.62 -7.12
CA GLY A 381 10.64 13.12 -7.18
C GLY A 381 10.79 14.65 -7.16
N THR A 382 9.70 15.42 -7.36
CA THR A 382 9.77 16.89 -7.28
C THR A 382 10.21 17.34 -5.91
N ARG A 383 11.25 18.17 -5.83
CA ARG A 383 11.81 18.65 -4.55
C ARG A 383 10.79 19.51 -3.78
N VAL A 384 10.67 19.24 -2.49
CA VAL A 384 9.88 20.01 -1.54
C VAL A 384 10.77 20.43 -0.37
N VAL A 385 10.60 21.64 0.12
CA VAL A 385 11.32 22.14 1.31
C VAL A 385 10.31 22.70 2.30
N LEU A 386 10.36 22.20 3.52
CA LEU A 386 9.67 22.75 4.68
C LEU A 386 10.69 23.55 5.50
N SER A 387 10.47 24.83 5.72
CA SER A 387 11.41 25.71 6.44
C SER A 387 10.70 26.79 7.25
N ARG A 388 11.40 27.49 8.14
CA ARG A 388 10.86 28.73 8.74
C ARG A 388 10.88 29.87 7.72
N ARG A 389 9.89 30.76 7.76
CA ARG A 389 9.96 32.07 7.12
C ARG A 389 11.16 32.83 7.69
N THR A 390 12.14 33.11 6.84
CA THR A 390 13.13 34.13 7.12
C THR A 390 12.45 35.48 6.89
N THR A 391 12.16 36.22 7.97
CA THR A 391 11.87 37.64 7.85
C THR A 391 13.10 38.30 7.23
N PRO A 392 12.98 39.12 6.16
CA PRO A 392 14.11 39.89 5.69
C PRO A 392 14.60 40.72 6.86
N THR A 393 15.85 40.53 7.29
CA THR A 393 16.47 41.42 8.27
C THR A 393 16.64 42.74 7.56
N THR A 394 15.78 43.73 7.87
CA THR A 394 15.98 45.10 7.42
C THR A 394 17.26 45.57 8.09
N SER A 395 18.37 45.45 7.37
CA SER A 395 19.62 46.13 7.69
C SER A 395 19.34 47.61 7.56
N THR A 396 18.92 48.24 8.66
CA THR A 396 18.89 49.69 8.78
C THR A 396 20.34 50.15 8.76
N THR A 397 20.87 50.41 7.58
CA THR A 397 22.15 51.09 7.39
C THR A 397 21.99 52.48 7.97
N ARG A 398 22.40 52.66 9.22
CA ARG A 398 22.37 53.95 9.92
C ARG A 398 23.49 54.81 9.34
N THR A 399 23.21 55.48 8.23
CA THR A 399 24.08 56.52 7.67
C THR A 399 24.18 57.64 8.71
N THR A 400 25.32 57.69 9.41
CA THR A 400 25.64 58.78 10.32
C THR A 400 26.07 59.97 9.47
N SER A 401 25.21 60.98 9.34
CA SER A 401 25.60 62.27 8.79
C SER A 401 26.47 63.01 9.81
N SER A 402 27.76 63.14 9.56
CA SER A 402 28.64 64.02 10.31
C SER A 402 28.34 65.47 9.92
N ARG A 403 27.70 66.21 10.84
CA ARG A 403 27.44 67.65 10.70
C ARG A 403 28.71 68.39 11.14
N ALA A 404 29.45 68.96 10.18
CA ALA A 404 30.59 69.82 10.45
C ALA A 404 30.10 71.16 11.04
N ALA A 405 30.57 71.50 12.24
CA ALA A 405 30.35 72.79 12.86
C ALA A 405 31.56 73.69 12.53
N THR A 406 31.35 74.67 11.66
CA THR A 406 32.34 75.71 11.35
C THR A 406 32.10 76.90 12.29
N SER A 407 33.04 77.15 13.21
CA SER A 407 33.02 78.29 14.12
C SER A 407 33.44 79.58 13.40
N ALA A 408 32.56 80.58 13.37
CA ALA A 408 32.88 81.93 12.95
C ALA A 408 33.66 82.66 14.05
N ARG A 409 34.87 83.15 13.73
CA ARG A 409 35.66 84.04 14.59
C ARG A 409 35.76 85.40 13.90
N ALA A 410 35.03 86.38 14.42
CA ALA A 410 35.11 87.79 14.01
C ALA A 410 35.45 88.65 15.24
N ARG A 411 36.68 89.16 15.33
CA ARG A 411 37.04 90.35 16.13
C ARG A 411 38.24 91.11 15.52
N ARG A 412 37.92 92.27 14.94
CA ARG A 412 38.56 93.62 15.01
C ARG A 412 40.11 93.76 14.96
N ARG A 413 40.58 94.36 13.84
CA ARG A 413 41.40 95.62 13.63
C ARG A 413 42.15 96.27 14.83
N PRO A 414 43.23 97.05 14.62
CA PRO A 414 43.46 98.07 13.56
C PRO A 414 44.03 97.56 12.24
#